data_AF-A0A958TC25-F1
#
_entry.id   AF-A0A958TC25-F1
#
_cell.length_a   1.000
_cell.length_b   1.000
_cell.length_c   1.000
_cell.angle_alpha   90.00
_cell.angle_beta   90.00
_cell.angle_gamma   90.00
#
_symmetry.space_group_name_H-M   'P 1'
#
loop_
_entity.id
_entity.type
_entity.pdbx_description
1 polymer ?
#
loop_
_entity_poly.entity_id
_entity_poly.type
_entity_poly.pdbx_seq_one_letter_code
_entity_poly.pdbx_strand_id
1 'polypeptide(L)'
;MRIFGSFITFLCLTLQIAHGQVGIGNTSPQATLDISATNATNPNNDEGILVPRIDEFPSSNPTAPQNGMMVFVTGNGTPSKGFYYWDQTTVSWVGVGSNFDTKNTLDGAYDEGGVGLGRIITADNGAIEIQDTGGLRVEGTITAAQNIEHDGDTDTYVSFLPDRVLLDAGGVNYIDIENDDSEMTINENGSLIDFRVESDNEENMFVVDASNDAVGIGQNNPQSPLHIGIETAFDLSYDNTGQDGVFIKGSEDFSGINAIGASIGLGAPRRSGFRRAAISTVQTSGDIDQVGLAFYVHSSAINLSNMVEAVRITHEGYLGINNTSPDATLDVVGTLQFVDGNEAASYVLASDANGNATWTDPSTLVSKSVVQADLSATQSIAASTMTKIVFDQTVTDRNSEFDTTNNRFVANAAGFYHITATVRVSGSGTYTLYISKNGAPPSNTIAIKDSNLSESSTISISTVEELAASDYLELYIFGTSTASINQSSDLTQFNIFQID
;
A
#
# COMPACT_ATOMS: atom_id res chain seq x y z
N MET A 1 134.66 -76.28 -51.23
CA MET A 1 134.05 -77.50 -51.83
C MET A 1 132.67 -77.68 -51.19
N ARG A 2 131.58 -77.58 -51.98
CA ARG A 2 130.25 -78.22 -51.86
C ARG A 2 129.54 -78.18 -50.46
N ILE A 3 128.37 -77.56 -50.20
CA ILE A 3 126.97 -77.68 -50.72
C ILE A 3 126.02 -78.08 -49.53
N PHE A 4 124.77 -77.53 -49.51
CA PHE A 4 123.51 -77.87 -48.76
C PHE A 4 123.50 -77.79 -47.20
N GLY A 5 122.46 -77.35 -46.48
CA GLY A 5 121.10 -76.86 -46.78
C GLY A 5 120.21 -76.87 -45.50
N SER A 6 119.14 -76.05 -45.50
CA SER A 6 117.82 -76.27 -44.84
C SER A 6 117.57 -75.98 -43.33
N PHE A 7 116.56 -75.12 -43.09
CA PHE A 7 115.54 -75.14 -42.00
C PHE A 7 115.99 -74.83 -40.54
N ILE A 8 115.25 -74.17 -39.64
CA ILE A 8 113.98 -73.41 -39.65
C ILE A 8 113.85 -72.70 -38.28
N THR A 9 113.10 -71.60 -38.25
CA THR A 9 112.44 -70.95 -37.09
C THR A 9 113.27 -70.20 -36.03
N PHE A 10 113.17 -68.88 -36.12
CA PHE A 10 113.50 -67.89 -35.09
C PHE A 10 112.33 -67.81 -34.09
N LEU A 11 112.50 -68.28 -32.86
CA LEU A 11 111.50 -68.14 -31.79
C LEU A 11 111.57 -66.70 -31.25
N CYS A 12 110.72 -65.83 -31.80
CA CYS A 12 110.50 -64.47 -31.29
C CYS A 12 109.65 -64.55 -30.01
N LEU A 13 110.27 -64.29 -28.85
CA LEU A 13 109.59 -64.22 -27.57
C LEU A 13 108.90 -62.86 -27.45
N THR A 14 107.66 -62.74 -27.94
CA THR A 14 106.83 -61.54 -27.76
C THR A 14 106.21 -61.56 -26.36
N LEU A 15 106.59 -60.60 -25.51
CA LEU A 15 105.86 -60.28 -24.27
C LEU A 15 104.42 -59.88 -24.65
N GLN A 16 103.45 -60.72 -24.32
CA GLN A 16 102.05 -60.31 -24.28
C GLN A 16 101.71 -59.92 -22.83
N ILE A 17 101.41 -58.64 -22.63
CA ILE A 17 100.78 -58.17 -21.39
C ILE A 17 99.33 -58.64 -21.45
N ALA A 18 99.00 -59.70 -20.71
CA ALA A 18 97.61 -60.09 -20.51
C ALA A 18 96.96 -59.09 -19.54
N HIS A 19 95.85 -58.47 -19.95
CA HIS A 19 95.01 -57.68 -19.06
C HIS A 19 94.33 -58.61 -18.04
N GLY A 20 94.28 -58.22 -16.77
CA GLY A 20 93.65 -59.00 -15.68
C GLY A 20 92.12 -58.94 -15.70
N GLN A 21 91.49 -59.19 -16.84
CA GLN A 21 90.03 -59.23 -16.99
C GLN A 21 89.51 -60.67 -16.81
N VAL A 22 88.35 -60.80 -16.18
CA VAL A 22 87.67 -62.08 -15.98
C VAL A 22 86.44 -62.12 -16.89
N GLY A 23 86.51 -62.93 -17.94
CA GLY A 23 85.35 -63.27 -18.77
C GLY A 23 84.73 -64.58 -18.29
N ILE A 24 83.42 -64.60 -18.07
CA ILE A 24 82.64 -65.83 -17.81
C ILE A 24 81.65 -65.98 -18.96
N GLY A 25 81.81 -67.06 -19.76
CA GLY A 25 81.05 -67.23 -21.00
C GLY A 25 81.44 -66.27 -22.14
N ASN A 26 82.48 -65.44 -21.94
CA ASN A 26 82.96 -64.45 -22.92
C ASN A 26 84.49 -64.56 -23.12
N THR A 27 84.94 -64.78 -24.35
CA THR A 27 86.37 -64.89 -24.71
C THR A 27 87.02 -63.54 -25.06
N SER A 28 86.23 -62.46 -25.13
CA SER A 28 86.69 -61.10 -25.35
C SER A 28 85.98 -60.15 -24.37
N PRO A 29 86.30 -60.23 -23.06
CA PRO A 29 85.66 -59.43 -22.03
C PRO A 29 85.92 -57.93 -22.25
N GLN A 30 84.87 -57.12 -22.23
CA GLN A 30 84.94 -55.66 -22.40
C GLN A 30 84.99 -54.88 -21.08
N ALA A 31 84.83 -55.58 -19.95
CA ALA A 31 84.92 -55.00 -18.60
C ALA A 31 85.88 -55.83 -17.72
N THR A 32 86.14 -55.36 -16.49
CA THR A 32 86.95 -56.10 -15.49
C THR A 32 86.31 -57.46 -15.17
N LEU A 33 84.98 -57.51 -15.08
CA LEU A 33 84.17 -58.71 -15.05
C LEU A 33 83.11 -58.58 -16.15
N ASP A 34 83.13 -59.48 -17.13
CA ASP A 34 82.17 -59.52 -18.23
C ASP A 34 81.53 -60.90 -18.26
N ILE A 35 80.22 -60.94 -17.98
CA ILE A 35 79.42 -62.16 -17.95
C ILE A 35 78.45 -62.07 -19.13
N SER A 36 78.66 -62.94 -20.11
CA SER A 36 77.78 -63.04 -21.28
C SER A 36 76.90 -64.28 -21.18
N ALA A 37 75.64 -64.16 -21.58
CA ALA A 37 74.75 -65.31 -21.73
C ALA A 37 75.29 -66.24 -22.83
N THR A 38 75.20 -67.56 -22.62
CA THR A 38 75.68 -68.53 -23.61
C THR A 38 74.78 -68.51 -24.85
N ASN A 39 73.51 -68.10 -24.69
CA ASN A 39 72.60 -67.75 -25.78
C ASN A 39 71.72 -66.57 -25.37
N ALA A 40 71.97 -65.38 -25.94
CA ALA A 40 71.21 -64.16 -25.64
C ALA A 40 69.71 -64.24 -25.99
N THR A 41 69.29 -65.17 -26.85
CA THR A 41 67.88 -65.32 -27.28
C THR A 41 67.12 -66.42 -26.55
N ASN A 42 67.83 -67.36 -25.93
CA ASN A 42 67.24 -68.42 -25.10
C ASN A 42 68.28 -68.89 -24.06
N PRO A 43 68.54 -68.09 -23.01
CA PRO A 43 69.55 -68.39 -22.00
C PRO A 43 69.18 -69.66 -21.21
N ASN A 44 70.17 -70.42 -20.76
CA ASN A 44 69.92 -71.56 -19.89
C ASN A 44 69.41 -71.09 -18.50
N ASN A 45 68.69 -71.96 -17.79
CA ASN A 45 68.09 -71.63 -16.49
C ASN A 45 69.11 -71.54 -15.33
N ASP A 46 70.38 -71.78 -15.60
CA ASP A 46 71.52 -71.63 -14.68
C ASP A 46 72.41 -70.43 -15.01
N GLU A 47 72.03 -69.60 -16.00
CA GLU A 47 72.73 -68.37 -16.34
C GLU A 47 72.30 -67.19 -15.47
N GLY A 48 73.27 -66.41 -14.98
CA GLY A 48 73.05 -65.21 -14.20
C GLY A 48 74.15 -64.95 -13.18
N ILE A 49 73.94 -63.97 -12.31
CA ILE A 49 74.80 -63.69 -11.17
C ILE A 49 74.02 -63.91 -9.87
N LEU A 50 74.50 -64.84 -9.04
CA LEU A 50 74.03 -64.97 -7.67
C LEU A 50 74.84 -64.03 -6.77
N VAL A 51 74.19 -62.96 -6.30
CA VAL A 51 74.73 -62.12 -5.22
C VAL A 51 74.42 -62.73 -3.85
N PRO A 52 75.16 -62.33 -2.79
CA PRO A 52 74.88 -62.79 -1.43
C PRO A 52 73.42 -62.58 -1.06
N ARG A 53 72.80 -63.63 -0.53
CA ARG A 53 71.43 -63.59 -0.02
C ARG A 53 71.45 -63.41 1.49
N ILE A 54 70.64 -62.51 2.00
CA ILE A 54 70.53 -62.22 3.43
C ILE A 54 69.06 -62.20 3.83
N ASP A 55 68.71 -62.72 5.00
CA ASP A 55 67.32 -62.66 5.47
C ASP A 55 66.98 -61.30 6.09
N GLU A 56 67.97 -60.65 6.70
CA GLU A 56 67.90 -59.30 7.27
C GLU A 56 69.23 -58.54 7.05
N PHE A 57 69.22 -57.22 7.20
CA PHE A 57 70.44 -56.42 7.15
C PHE A 57 71.38 -56.72 8.33
N PRO A 58 72.71 -56.60 8.14
CA PRO A 58 73.65 -56.75 9.24
C PRO A 58 73.36 -55.78 10.40
N SER A 59 73.48 -56.26 11.64
CA SER A 59 73.32 -55.43 12.84
C SER A 59 74.38 -54.32 12.98
N SER A 60 75.52 -54.48 12.31
CA SER A 60 76.49 -53.41 12.08
C SER A 60 76.52 -53.03 10.61
N ASN A 61 76.27 -51.76 10.30
CA ASN A 61 76.30 -51.28 8.93
C ASN A 61 77.68 -51.46 8.25
N PRO A 62 77.72 -51.73 6.93
CA PRO A 62 78.95 -51.67 6.17
C PRO A 62 79.61 -50.28 6.21
N THR A 63 80.88 -50.21 5.79
CA THR A 63 81.68 -48.98 5.80
C THR A 63 82.06 -48.56 4.38
N ALA A 64 82.79 -47.45 4.23
CA ALA A 64 83.12 -46.89 2.91
C ALA A 64 83.75 -47.88 1.90
N PRO A 65 84.62 -48.82 2.30
CA PRO A 65 85.12 -49.86 1.38
C PRO A 65 84.06 -50.78 0.79
N GLN A 66 82.88 -50.90 1.43
CA GLN A 66 81.74 -51.68 0.94
C GLN A 66 80.73 -50.82 0.15
N ASN A 67 81.04 -49.57 -0.17
CA ASN A 67 80.14 -48.76 -1.00
C ASN A 67 79.88 -49.44 -2.35
N GLY A 68 78.61 -49.60 -2.72
CA GLY A 68 78.18 -50.37 -3.90
C GLY A 68 78.07 -51.88 -3.69
N MET A 69 78.25 -52.38 -2.46
CA MET A 69 78.05 -53.80 -2.14
C MET A 69 76.58 -54.18 -2.36
N MET A 70 76.32 -55.16 -3.21
CA MET A 70 74.98 -55.63 -3.55
C MET A 70 74.62 -56.93 -2.83
N VAL A 71 73.38 -57.00 -2.33
CA VAL A 71 72.78 -58.17 -1.67
C VAL A 71 71.36 -58.37 -2.20
N PHE A 72 70.87 -59.60 -2.09
CA PHE A 72 69.47 -59.92 -2.32
C PHE A 72 68.82 -60.31 -0.99
N VAL A 73 67.93 -59.48 -0.48
CA VAL A 73 67.18 -59.77 0.74
C VAL A 73 66.14 -60.85 0.44
N THR A 74 66.11 -61.93 1.23
CA THR A 74 65.20 -63.08 1.07
C THR A 74 64.02 -63.11 2.05
N GLY A 75 64.07 -62.30 3.12
CA GLY A 75 63.03 -62.24 4.15
C GLY A 75 61.67 -61.76 3.65
N ASN A 76 60.60 -62.18 4.34
CA ASN A 76 59.21 -61.74 4.08
C ASN A 76 58.78 -60.56 4.98
N GLY A 77 59.74 -59.90 5.63
CA GLY A 77 59.51 -58.83 6.61
C GLY A 77 60.06 -57.48 6.17
N THR A 78 60.49 -56.67 7.13
CA THR A 78 61.24 -55.43 6.90
C THR A 78 62.72 -55.70 7.18
N PRO A 79 63.63 -55.56 6.20
CA PRO A 79 63.46 -55.06 4.83
C PRO A 79 62.74 -56.02 3.88
N SER A 80 62.01 -55.46 2.90
CA SER A 80 61.27 -56.26 1.91
C SER A 80 62.22 -57.04 1.00
N LYS A 81 61.78 -58.22 0.55
CA LYS A 81 62.50 -59.05 -0.42
C LYS A 81 62.86 -58.25 -1.67
N GLY A 82 64.14 -58.24 -2.05
CA GLY A 82 64.60 -57.48 -3.23
C GLY A 82 66.11 -57.32 -3.31
N PHE A 83 66.57 -56.68 -4.39
CA PHE A 83 67.98 -56.28 -4.52
C PHE A 83 68.23 -54.98 -3.77
N TYR A 84 69.32 -54.93 -3.01
CA TYR A 84 69.77 -53.74 -2.30
C TYR A 84 71.26 -53.52 -2.55
N TYR A 85 71.69 -52.27 -2.56
CA TYR A 85 73.10 -51.91 -2.50
C TYR A 85 73.39 -51.03 -1.29
N TRP A 86 74.59 -51.15 -0.73
CA TRP A 86 75.07 -50.25 0.32
C TRP A 86 75.49 -48.92 -0.31
N ASP A 87 74.86 -47.82 0.12
CA ASP A 87 75.32 -46.47 -0.19
C ASP A 87 75.98 -45.83 1.04
N GLN A 88 77.29 -45.65 0.96
CA GLN A 88 78.06 -45.02 2.01
C GLN A 88 77.71 -43.53 2.18
N THR A 89 77.24 -42.87 1.13
CA THR A 89 76.91 -41.44 1.16
C THR A 89 75.72 -41.19 2.08
N THR A 90 74.70 -42.03 1.97
CA THR A 90 73.50 -41.98 2.82
C THR A 90 73.58 -42.88 4.05
N VAL A 91 74.64 -43.69 4.18
CA VAL A 91 74.84 -44.68 5.25
C VAL A 91 73.64 -45.62 5.37
N SER A 92 73.13 -46.07 4.22
CA SER A 92 71.89 -46.86 4.15
C SER A 92 71.94 -47.95 3.08
N TRP A 93 71.10 -48.98 3.27
CA TRP A 93 70.81 -49.95 2.22
C TRP A 93 69.70 -49.40 1.32
N VAL A 94 70.02 -49.22 0.04
CA VAL A 94 69.09 -48.65 -0.95
C VAL A 94 68.54 -49.76 -1.84
N GLY A 95 67.21 -49.84 -1.94
CA GLY A 95 66.52 -50.80 -2.82
C GLY A 95 66.73 -50.46 -4.29
N VAL A 96 67.02 -51.47 -5.11
CA VAL A 96 67.12 -51.34 -6.56
C VAL A 96 65.72 -51.60 -7.16
N GLY A 97 65.15 -50.59 -7.82
CA GLY A 97 63.83 -50.67 -8.46
C GLY A 97 62.64 -50.26 -7.59
N SER A 98 62.87 -49.73 -6.38
CA SER A 98 61.81 -49.26 -5.46
C SER A 98 61.29 -47.84 -5.76
N ASN A 99 61.77 -47.19 -6.83
CA ASN A 99 61.39 -45.81 -7.21
C ASN A 99 60.50 -45.76 -8.46
N PHE A 100 59.38 -46.48 -8.45
CA PHE A 100 58.24 -46.14 -9.31
C PHE A 100 57.03 -45.88 -8.43
N ASP A 101 56.91 -44.60 -8.09
CA ASP A 101 55.70 -43.88 -7.73
C ASP A 101 55.11 -44.05 -6.31
N THR A 102 55.68 -43.29 -5.36
CA THR A 102 54.99 -42.93 -4.11
C THR A 102 54.53 -41.47 -4.15
N LYS A 103 53.88 -41.01 -5.24
CA LYS A 103 53.38 -39.63 -5.31
C LYS A 103 52.05 -39.50 -4.56
N ASN A 104 52.09 -38.88 -3.39
CA ASN A 104 50.97 -38.69 -2.48
C ASN A 104 50.55 -37.22 -2.27
N THR A 105 51.08 -36.28 -3.06
CA THR A 105 50.58 -34.89 -3.09
C THR A 105 50.32 -34.45 -4.51
N LEU A 106 49.21 -33.73 -4.71
CA LEU A 106 48.86 -33.11 -6.00
C LEU A 106 49.98 -32.15 -6.46
N ASP A 107 50.67 -31.51 -5.51
CA ASP A 107 51.84 -30.66 -5.71
C ASP A 107 53.00 -31.39 -6.42
N GLY A 108 53.33 -32.61 -5.98
CA GLY A 108 54.35 -33.47 -6.62
C GLY A 108 53.98 -34.02 -8.00
N ALA A 109 52.73 -33.82 -8.46
CA ALA A 109 52.32 -34.08 -9.84
C ALA A 109 52.33 -32.79 -10.70
N TYR A 110 52.27 -31.62 -10.06
CA TYR A 110 52.26 -30.31 -10.72
C TYR A 110 53.67 -29.81 -11.07
N ASP A 111 54.71 -30.26 -10.37
CA ASP A 111 56.07 -29.68 -10.41
C ASP A 111 57.10 -30.43 -11.28
N GLU A 112 56.80 -31.62 -11.81
CA GLU A 112 57.72 -32.32 -12.72
C GLU A 112 57.61 -31.85 -14.19
N GLY A 113 58.66 -31.17 -14.69
CA GLY A 113 58.98 -31.15 -16.13
C GLY A 113 59.11 -29.79 -16.83
N GLY A 114 59.04 -28.66 -16.12
CA GLY A 114 59.02 -27.34 -16.77
C GLY A 114 57.60 -26.88 -17.12
N VAL A 115 57.45 -25.89 -18.03
CA VAL A 115 56.22 -25.09 -18.26
C VAL A 115 54.88 -25.87 -18.28
N GLY A 116 54.32 -26.17 -17.10
CA GLY A 116 52.90 -26.41 -16.85
C GLY A 116 52.25 -27.58 -17.58
N LEU A 117 52.86 -28.77 -17.58
CA LEU A 117 52.19 -30.00 -18.05
C LEU A 117 51.10 -30.50 -17.08
N GLY A 118 51.12 -30.11 -15.80
CA GLY A 118 50.09 -30.44 -14.80
C GLY A 118 48.83 -29.56 -14.82
N ARG A 119 48.63 -28.67 -15.80
CA ARG A 119 47.47 -27.75 -15.87
C ARG A 119 46.14 -28.44 -16.19
N ILE A 120 46.19 -29.62 -16.80
CA ILE A 120 45.01 -30.34 -17.27
C ILE A 120 44.92 -31.65 -16.49
N ILE A 121 43.90 -31.75 -15.66
CA ILE A 121 43.50 -33.02 -15.05
C ILE A 121 42.44 -33.64 -15.98
N THR A 122 42.79 -34.74 -16.65
CA THR A 122 41.84 -35.51 -17.45
C THR A 122 41.18 -36.55 -16.54
N ALA A 123 39.99 -36.27 -16.05
CA ALA A 123 39.21 -37.18 -15.22
C ALA A 123 38.38 -38.13 -16.12
N ASP A 124 39.04 -39.08 -16.78
CA ASP A 124 38.43 -40.00 -17.76
C ASP A 124 37.72 -41.21 -17.13
N ASN A 125 37.88 -41.40 -15.81
CA ASN A 125 37.28 -42.48 -15.04
C ASN A 125 36.61 -41.96 -13.76
N GLY A 126 35.75 -40.95 -13.90
CA GLY A 126 34.95 -40.36 -12.82
C GLY A 126 35.26 -38.89 -12.55
N ALA A 127 34.50 -38.27 -11.65
CA ALA A 127 34.72 -36.88 -11.25
C ALA A 127 36.01 -36.74 -10.42
N ILE A 128 36.55 -35.53 -10.38
CA ILE A 128 37.55 -35.16 -9.38
C ILE A 128 36.81 -34.95 -8.05
N GLU A 129 36.99 -35.85 -7.12
CA GLU A 129 36.38 -35.77 -5.79
C GLU A 129 37.35 -35.15 -4.77
N ILE A 130 36.89 -34.15 -4.03
CA ILE A 130 37.58 -33.61 -2.87
C ILE A 130 36.85 -34.13 -1.64
N GLN A 131 37.38 -35.18 -1.02
CA GLN A 131 36.76 -35.85 0.13
C GLN A 131 37.09 -35.15 1.46
N ASP A 132 36.35 -35.51 2.51
CA ASP A 132 36.42 -34.96 3.87
C ASP A 132 36.07 -33.45 3.94
N THR A 133 36.61 -32.73 4.93
CA THR A 133 36.28 -31.31 5.20
C THR A 133 36.99 -30.32 4.26
N GLY A 134 37.77 -30.82 3.29
CA GLY A 134 38.45 -30.00 2.31
C GLY A 134 37.48 -29.39 1.30
N GLY A 135 37.84 -28.24 0.72
CA GLY A 135 37.08 -27.59 -0.34
C GLY A 135 37.98 -27.10 -1.47
N LEU A 136 37.38 -26.61 -2.55
CA LEU A 136 38.10 -26.00 -3.65
C LEU A 136 38.51 -24.55 -3.29
N ARG A 137 39.82 -24.27 -3.21
CA ARG A 137 40.36 -22.91 -3.10
C ARG A 137 41.06 -22.53 -4.40
N VAL A 138 40.61 -21.45 -5.04
CA VAL A 138 41.21 -20.90 -6.27
C VAL A 138 41.59 -19.44 -6.02
N GLU A 139 42.87 -19.10 -6.21
CA GLU A 139 43.35 -17.72 -6.01
C GLU A 139 43.14 -16.83 -7.25
N GLY A 140 42.82 -17.45 -8.40
CA GLY A 140 42.48 -16.78 -9.66
C GLY A 140 41.00 -16.95 -10.03
N THR A 141 40.72 -17.01 -11.33
CA THR A 141 39.36 -17.16 -11.87
C THR A 141 38.92 -18.62 -11.91
N ILE A 142 37.65 -18.86 -11.60
CA ILE A 142 36.94 -20.11 -11.95
C ILE A 142 36.18 -19.85 -13.25
N THR A 143 36.41 -20.66 -14.28
CA THR A 143 35.66 -20.61 -15.52
C THR A 143 34.75 -21.83 -15.60
N ALA A 144 33.44 -21.61 -15.53
CA ALA A 144 32.43 -22.63 -15.79
C ALA A 144 32.06 -22.59 -17.27
N ALA A 145 31.95 -23.75 -17.92
CA ALA A 145 31.54 -23.82 -19.32
C ALA A 145 30.02 -23.63 -19.47
N GLN A 146 29.24 -24.09 -18.49
CA GLN A 146 27.78 -23.97 -18.44
C GLN A 146 27.33 -23.81 -16.98
N ASN A 147 27.31 -24.90 -16.21
CA ASN A 147 26.66 -24.92 -14.90
C ASN A 147 27.63 -25.18 -13.74
N ILE A 148 27.25 -24.70 -12.56
CA ILE A 148 27.66 -25.26 -11.26
C ILE A 148 26.41 -25.97 -10.72
N GLU A 149 26.45 -27.29 -10.63
CA GLU A 149 25.29 -28.15 -10.30
C GLU A 149 25.41 -28.80 -8.92
N HIS A 150 24.27 -29.17 -8.35
CA HIS A 150 24.22 -29.99 -7.15
C HIS A 150 24.40 -31.47 -7.50
N ASP A 151 25.32 -32.19 -6.85
CA ASP A 151 25.55 -33.61 -7.15
C ASP A 151 24.28 -34.46 -6.89
N GLY A 152 23.96 -35.34 -7.83
CA GLY A 152 22.73 -36.14 -7.79
C GLY A 152 21.42 -35.37 -8.06
N ASP A 153 21.46 -34.06 -8.30
CA ASP A 153 20.30 -33.24 -8.63
C ASP A 153 20.56 -32.41 -9.91
N THR A 154 20.08 -32.94 -11.04
CA THR A 154 20.33 -32.36 -12.36
C THR A 154 19.52 -31.10 -12.67
N ASP A 155 18.60 -30.70 -11.78
CA ASP A 155 17.72 -29.55 -12.01
C ASP A 155 17.91 -28.41 -11.01
N THR A 156 18.95 -28.50 -10.18
CA THR A 156 19.41 -27.44 -9.28
C THR A 156 20.82 -26.99 -9.62
N TYR A 157 20.97 -25.78 -10.16
CA TYR A 157 22.25 -25.26 -10.66
C TYR A 157 22.32 -23.73 -10.75
N VAL A 158 23.53 -23.21 -10.83
CA VAL A 158 23.81 -21.84 -11.32
C VAL A 158 24.33 -21.95 -12.75
N SER A 159 23.65 -21.31 -13.71
CA SER A 159 24.06 -21.32 -15.12
C SER A 159 24.81 -20.05 -15.49
N PHE A 160 25.87 -20.21 -16.26
CA PHE A 160 26.67 -19.15 -16.85
C PHE A 160 26.56 -19.25 -18.37
N LEU A 161 25.72 -18.39 -18.95
CA LEU A 161 25.55 -18.21 -20.38
C LEU A 161 26.31 -16.95 -20.83
N PRO A 162 26.51 -16.74 -22.14
CA PRO A 162 27.05 -15.46 -22.62
C PRO A 162 26.17 -14.30 -22.13
N ASP A 163 26.76 -13.40 -21.35
CA ASP A 163 26.11 -12.20 -20.80
C ASP A 163 24.83 -12.46 -19.97
N ARG A 164 24.65 -13.69 -19.45
CA ARG A 164 23.49 -14.08 -18.64
C ARG A 164 23.83 -15.07 -17.53
N VAL A 165 23.22 -14.90 -16.36
CA VAL A 165 23.38 -15.78 -15.19
C VAL A 165 22.02 -16.20 -14.67
N LEU A 166 21.84 -17.50 -14.44
CA LEU A 166 20.59 -18.11 -13.96
C LEU A 166 20.79 -18.80 -12.62
N LEU A 167 19.79 -18.70 -11.73
CA LEU A 167 19.72 -19.49 -10.50
C LEU A 167 18.47 -20.39 -10.55
N ASP A 168 18.71 -21.68 -10.69
CA ASP A 168 17.68 -22.70 -10.91
C ASP A 168 17.69 -23.70 -9.76
N ALA A 169 16.49 -24.07 -9.31
CA ALA A 169 16.28 -25.12 -8.32
C ALA A 169 15.00 -25.89 -8.62
N GLY A 170 15.04 -27.22 -8.62
CA GLY A 170 13.86 -28.03 -8.93
C GLY A 170 13.36 -27.86 -10.37
N GLY A 171 14.25 -27.48 -11.30
CA GLY A 171 13.91 -27.17 -12.70
C GLY A 171 13.17 -25.85 -12.91
N VAL A 172 13.16 -24.98 -11.89
CA VAL A 172 12.52 -23.68 -11.92
C VAL A 172 13.58 -22.59 -11.83
N ASN A 173 13.56 -21.66 -12.78
CA ASN A 173 14.40 -20.46 -12.74
C ASN A 173 13.79 -19.42 -11.79
N TYR A 174 14.51 -19.10 -10.72
CA TYR A 174 14.08 -18.12 -9.73
C TYR A 174 14.60 -16.72 -10.05
N ILE A 175 15.85 -16.63 -10.51
CA ILE A 175 16.54 -15.38 -10.81
C ILE A 175 17.16 -15.48 -12.19
N ASP A 176 16.95 -14.45 -12.97
CA ASP A 176 17.59 -14.24 -14.26
C ASP A 176 18.28 -12.88 -14.27
N ILE A 177 19.53 -12.85 -14.74
CA ILE A 177 20.32 -11.63 -14.88
C ILE A 177 20.82 -11.62 -16.31
N GLU A 178 20.32 -10.71 -17.14
CA GLU A 178 20.63 -10.65 -18.57
C GLU A 178 21.03 -9.22 -18.99
N ASN A 179 22.07 -9.12 -19.81
CA ASN A 179 22.53 -7.83 -20.32
C ASN A 179 21.66 -7.31 -21.49
N ASP A 180 21.12 -8.20 -22.32
CA ASP A 180 20.37 -7.84 -23.52
C ASP A 180 19.19 -6.88 -23.21
N ASP A 181 18.47 -7.14 -22.12
CA ASP A 181 17.38 -6.29 -21.62
C ASP A 181 17.81 -5.35 -20.47
N SER A 182 19.05 -5.44 -20.00
CA SER A 182 19.62 -4.64 -18.90
C SER A 182 18.81 -4.74 -17.61
N GLU A 183 18.31 -5.93 -17.30
CA GLU A 183 17.47 -6.21 -16.13
C GLU A 183 17.88 -7.46 -15.36
N MET A 184 17.44 -7.50 -14.10
CA MET A 184 17.38 -8.70 -13.30
C MET A 184 15.89 -8.98 -13.08
N THR A 185 15.44 -10.18 -13.39
CA THR A 185 14.05 -10.58 -13.23
C THR A 185 13.95 -11.72 -12.22
N ILE A 186 12.85 -11.69 -11.47
CA ILE A 186 12.45 -12.78 -10.57
C ILE A 186 11.25 -13.44 -11.22
N ASN A 187 11.27 -14.77 -11.33
CA ASN A 187 10.16 -15.53 -11.90
C ASN A 187 9.85 -15.16 -13.37
N GLU A 188 10.87 -14.98 -14.22
CA GLU A 188 10.71 -14.60 -15.63
C GLU A 188 9.86 -15.61 -16.43
N ASN A 189 9.95 -16.89 -16.06
CA ASN A 189 9.17 -17.95 -16.69
C ASN A 189 7.68 -17.92 -16.31
N GLY A 190 7.23 -17.00 -15.46
CA GLY A 190 5.82 -16.84 -15.08
C GLY A 190 5.25 -18.04 -14.33
N SER A 191 6.07 -18.73 -13.54
CA SER A 191 5.62 -19.80 -12.65
C SER A 191 4.88 -19.23 -11.43
N LEU A 192 4.20 -20.06 -10.64
CA LEU A 192 3.56 -19.62 -9.39
C LEU A 192 4.61 -19.54 -8.25
N ILE A 193 5.64 -18.72 -8.46
CA ILE A 193 6.71 -18.48 -7.49
C ILE A 193 6.51 -17.10 -6.88
N ASP A 194 6.35 -17.06 -5.56
CA ASP A 194 6.27 -15.81 -4.83
C ASP A 194 7.67 -15.28 -4.52
N PHE A 195 7.84 -13.97 -4.52
CA PHE A 195 9.04 -13.31 -4.01
C PHE A 195 8.74 -12.75 -2.62
N ARG A 196 9.53 -13.14 -1.61
CA ARG A 196 9.33 -12.73 -0.21
C ARG A 196 10.59 -12.14 0.40
N VAL A 197 10.42 -11.02 1.09
CA VAL A 197 11.45 -10.38 1.93
C VAL A 197 10.93 -10.34 3.36
N GLU A 198 11.76 -10.81 4.29
CA GLU A 198 11.43 -10.97 5.71
C GLU A 198 12.20 -9.97 6.58
N SER A 199 11.70 -9.72 7.79
CA SER A 199 12.39 -9.03 8.87
C SER A 199 12.32 -9.86 10.16
N ASP A 200 13.03 -9.46 11.21
CA ASP A 200 13.08 -10.22 12.49
C ASP A 200 11.70 -10.54 13.10
N ASN A 201 10.68 -9.70 12.82
CA ASN A 201 9.34 -9.83 13.41
C ASN A 201 8.21 -10.01 12.39
N GLU A 202 8.51 -10.04 11.08
CA GLU A 202 7.49 -10.14 10.03
C GLU A 202 8.04 -10.94 8.85
N GLU A 203 7.45 -12.11 8.60
CA GLU A 203 7.84 -13.04 7.53
C GLU A 203 7.47 -12.46 6.15
N ASN A 204 6.38 -11.69 6.05
CA ASN A 204 5.83 -11.19 4.79
C ASN A 204 5.97 -9.66 4.67
N MET A 205 7.14 -9.13 5.03
CA MET A 205 7.40 -7.68 5.04
C MET A 205 7.21 -7.08 3.63
N PHE A 206 7.65 -7.79 2.60
CA PHE A 206 7.33 -7.50 1.21
C PHE A 206 7.11 -8.81 0.45
N VAL A 207 5.97 -8.93 -0.23
CA VAL A 207 5.60 -10.11 -1.02
C VAL A 207 5.16 -9.68 -2.41
N VAL A 208 5.67 -10.33 -3.45
CA VAL A 208 5.04 -10.37 -4.78
C VAL A 208 4.40 -11.75 -4.91
N ASP A 209 3.08 -11.79 -4.89
CA ASP A 209 2.27 -13.00 -4.99
C ASP A 209 1.97 -13.28 -6.46
N ALA A 210 2.58 -14.33 -7.00
CA ALA A 210 2.45 -14.70 -8.40
C ALA A 210 1.09 -15.34 -8.71
N SER A 211 0.35 -15.80 -7.70
CA SER A 211 -0.97 -16.40 -7.89
C SER A 211 -2.10 -15.36 -7.96
N ASN A 212 -1.90 -14.20 -7.34
CA ASN A 212 -2.88 -13.12 -7.23
C ASN A 212 -2.54 -11.86 -8.06
N ASP A 213 -1.41 -11.85 -8.78
CA ASP A 213 -0.90 -10.69 -9.52
C ASP A 213 -0.79 -9.43 -8.63
N ALA A 214 -0.28 -9.59 -7.41
CA ALA A 214 -0.39 -8.57 -6.37
C ALA A 214 0.84 -8.44 -5.48
N VAL A 215 1.03 -7.24 -4.94
CA VAL A 215 2.07 -6.92 -3.96
C VAL A 215 1.46 -6.79 -2.56
N GLY A 216 1.99 -7.55 -1.61
CA GLY A 216 1.70 -7.46 -0.19
C GLY A 216 2.82 -6.74 0.57
N ILE A 217 2.46 -5.88 1.53
CA ILE A 217 3.38 -5.35 2.55
C ILE A 217 2.79 -5.71 3.91
N GLY A 218 3.46 -6.56 4.68
CA GLY A 218 2.91 -7.14 5.91
C GLY A 218 1.69 -8.04 5.66
N GLN A 219 1.63 -8.69 4.49
CA GLN A 219 0.49 -9.50 4.04
C GLN A 219 0.95 -10.71 3.23
N ASN A 220 0.40 -11.88 3.54
CA ASN A 220 0.74 -13.15 2.88
C ASN A 220 -0.24 -13.58 1.76
N ASN A 221 -1.38 -12.90 1.63
CA ASN A 221 -2.39 -13.19 0.60
C ASN A 221 -3.07 -11.86 0.17
N PRO A 222 -2.37 -11.00 -0.57
CA PRO A 222 -2.91 -9.71 -1.00
C PRO A 222 -4.19 -9.87 -1.83
N GLN A 223 -5.23 -9.09 -1.51
CA GLN A 223 -6.55 -9.17 -2.19
C GLN A 223 -6.76 -8.07 -3.24
N SER A 224 -5.73 -7.25 -3.48
CA SER A 224 -5.68 -6.15 -4.44
C SER A 224 -4.25 -6.00 -4.96
N PRO A 225 -4.02 -5.39 -6.14
CA PRO A 225 -2.68 -5.27 -6.73
C PRO A 225 -1.62 -4.69 -5.79
N LEU A 226 -2.02 -3.83 -4.87
CA LEU A 226 -1.24 -3.47 -3.68
C LEU A 226 -2.14 -3.66 -2.45
N HIS A 227 -1.73 -4.46 -1.49
CA HIS A 227 -2.39 -4.64 -0.20
C HIS A 227 -1.38 -4.43 0.92
N ILE A 228 -1.61 -3.41 1.74
CA ILE A 228 -0.74 -3.08 2.88
C ILE A 228 -1.47 -3.46 4.17
N GLY A 229 -0.84 -4.34 4.94
CA GLY A 229 -1.28 -4.78 6.26
C GLY A 229 -0.58 -4.04 7.38
N ILE A 230 -1.31 -3.88 8.48
CA ILE A 230 -0.79 -3.41 9.75
C ILE A 230 -1.32 -4.33 10.84
N GLU A 231 -0.47 -4.70 11.79
CA GLU A 231 -0.88 -5.51 12.95
C GLU A 231 -1.51 -4.67 14.06
N THR A 232 -1.18 -3.38 14.11
CA THR A 232 -1.65 -2.46 15.14
C THR A 232 -2.91 -1.74 14.66
N ALA A 233 -3.94 -1.73 15.49
CA ALA A 233 -5.17 -1.00 15.18
C ALA A 233 -4.90 0.52 15.20
N PHE A 234 -5.53 1.25 14.29
CA PHE A 234 -5.48 2.70 14.25
C PHE A 234 -6.07 3.31 15.54
N ASP A 235 -5.29 4.17 16.18
CA ASP A 235 -5.63 4.95 17.38
C ASP A 235 -5.23 6.42 17.19
N LEU A 236 -5.94 7.34 17.84
CA LEU A 236 -5.75 8.78 17.74
C LEU A 236 -4.65 9.31 18.69
N SER A 237 -3.97 8.44 19.43
CA SER A 237 -2.91 8.85 20.35
C SER A 237 -1.64 9.31 19.59
N TYR A 238 -1.07 10.42 20.03
CA TYR A 238 0.09 11.06 19.38
C TYR A 238 1.35 10.17 19.35
N ASP A 239 1.56 9.34 20.38
CA ASP A 239 2.83 8.60 20.58
C ASP A 239 2.90 7.27 19.81
N ASN A 240 1.92 6.94 18.97
CA ASN A 240 1.84 5.64 18.31
C ASN A 240 2.53 5.63 16.93
N THR A 241 3.80 5.24 16.90
CA THR A 241 4.50 4.92 15.65
C THR A 241 4.09 3.55 15.11
N GLY A 242 3.88 3.43 13.79
CA GLY A 242 3.70 2.13 13.11
C GLY A 242 2.26 1.62 12.97
N GLN A 243 1.26 2.47 13.23
CA GLN A 243 -0.16 2.16 13.00
C GLN A 243 -0.66 2.57 11.61
N ASP A 244 0.04 3.45 10.91
CA ASP A 244 -0.35 3.85 9.56
C ASP A 244 0.15 2.81 8.56
N GLY A 245 -0.76 2.23 7.78
CA GLY A 245 -0.36 1.42 6.62
C GLY A 245 0.41 2.25 5.59
N VAL A 246 0.06 3.53 5.45
CA VAL A 246 0.77 4.47 4.58
C VAL A 246 0.97 5.79 5.31
N PHE A 247 2.19 6.04 5.78
CA PHE A 247 2.59 7.33 6.34
C PHE A 247 3.34 8.16 5.28
N ILE A 248 2.75 9.26 4.82
CA ILE A 248 3.34 10.14 3.80
C ILE A 248 3.73 11.46 4.45
N LYS A 249 5.03 11.79 4.46
CA LYS A 249 5.54 13.08 4.94
C LYS A 249 6.14 13.93 3.82
N GLY A 250 5.94 15.24 3.90
CA GLY A 250 6.56 16.22 3.01
C GLY A 250 7.98 16.58 3.46
N SER A 251 8.62 17.50 2.75
CA SER A 251 9.90 18.10 3.19
C SER A 251 9.70 18.94 4.46
N GLU A 252 10.74 19.04 5.29
CA GLU A 252 10.66 19.69 6.62
C GLU A 252 10.58 21.23 6.55
N ASP A 253 10.72 21.82 5.36
CA ASP A 253 10.79 23.28 5.17
C ASP A 253 9.44 23.97 4.88
N PHE A 254 8.32 23.23 4.88
CA PHE A 254 7.00 23.78 4.56
C PHE A 254 6.23 24.20 5.82
N SER A 255 6.72 25.24 6.51
CA SER A 255 6.02 25.85 7.65
C SER A 255 5.29 27.15 7.26
N GLY A 256 4.09 27.35 7.78
CA GLY A 256 3.31 28.58 7.67
C GLY A 256 1.86 28.32 7.30
N ILE A 257 0.98 29.29 7.58
CA ILE A 257 -0.44 29.20 7.21
C ILE A 257 -0.55 28.98 5.69
N ASN A 258 -1.32 27.97 5.29
CA ASN A 258 -1.47 27.47 3.91
C ASN A 258 -0.28 26.69 3.33
N ALA A 259 0.72 26.34 4.13
CA ALA A 259 1.76 25.43 3.68
C ALA A 259 1.14 24.05 3.39
N ILE A 260 1.38 23.54 2.17
CA ILE A 260 0.84 22.26 1.69
C ILE A 260 1.89 21.19 1.97
N GLY A 261 1.49 20.13 2.67
CA GLY A 261 2.36 19.02 3.04
C GLY A 261 2.42 17.92 1.98
N ALA A 262 2.60 16.69 2.45
CA ALA A 262 2.58 15.50 1.59
C ALA A 262 1.21 15.32 0.91
N SER A 263 1.20 14.73 -0.28
CA SER A 263 0.00 14.58 -1.09
C SER A 263 -0.13 13.20 -1.73
N ILE A 264 -1.36 12.73 -1.89
CA ILE A 264 -1.72 11.66 -2.82
C ILE A 264 -2.18 12.33 -4.13
N GLY A 265 -1.46 12.08 -5.22
CA GLY A 265 -1.76 12.65 -6.54
C GLY A 265 -2.59 11.72 -7.41
N LEU A 266 -3.59 12.27 -8.11
CA LEU A 266 -4.51 11.54 -8.97
C LEU A 266 -4.39 12.03 -10.42
N GLY A 267 -4.13 11.12 -11.36
CA GLY A 267 -4.01 11.41 -12.80
C GLY A 267 -5.36 11.50 -13.52
N ALA A 268 -5.36 12.00 -14.76
CA ALA A 268 -6.56 11.96 -15.60
C ALA A 268 -6.71 10.62 -16.35
N PRO A 269 -7.94 10.12 -16.60
CA PRO A 269 -8.19 8.81 -17.20
C PRO A 269 -7.54 8.51 -18.57
N ARG A 270 -7.07 9.53 -19.30
CA ARG A 270 -6.50 9.37 -20.66
C ARG A 270 -5.27 10.23 -20.91
N ARG A 271 -4.63 10.76 -19.86
CA ARG A 271 -3.44 11.62 -19.99
C ARG A 271 -2.38 11.15 -19.03
N SER A 272 -1.29 10.60 -19.57
CA SER A 272 -0.11 10.23 -18.80
C SER A 272 0.70 11.48 -18.40
N GLY A 273 1.41 11.38 -17.28
CA GLY A 273 2.48 12.31 -16.91
C GLY A 273 2.12 13.51 -16.04
N PHE A 274 0.85 13.73 -15.63
CA PHE A 274 0.50 14.85 -14.74
C PHE A 274 -0.63 14.50 -13.77
N ARG A 275 -0.47 14.91 -12.50
CA ARG A 275 -1.57 14.96 -11.52
C ARG A 275 -2.61 16.04 -11.90
N ARG A 276 -3.88 15.76 -11.64
CA ARG A 276 -5.05 16.62 -11.96
C ARG A 276 -5.97 16.81 -10.77
N ALA A 277 -5.88 15.93 -9.80
CA ALA A 277 -6.41 16.16 -8.47
C ALA A 277 -5.37 15.70 -7.45
N ALA A 278 -5.50 16.18 -6.23
CA ALA A 278 -4.71 15.70 -5.12
C ALA A 278 -5.47 15.83 -3.80
N ILE A 279 -5.10 14.99 -2.84
CA ILE A 279 -5.46 15.12 -1.44
C ILE A 279 -4.16 15.40 -0.70
N SER A 280 -4.13 16.41 0.16
CA SER A 280 -2.91 16.79 0.87
C SER A 280 -3.22 17.40 2.22
N THR A 281 -2.26 17.31 3.14
CA THR A 281 -2.30 18.05 4.39
C THR A 281 -2.03 19.54 4.14
N VAL A 282 -2.61 20.40 4.98
CA VAL A 282 -2.37 21.85 4.90
C VAL A 282 -2.28 22.44 6.30
N GLN A 283 -1.24 23.22 6.59
CA GLN A 283 -1.16 23.94 7.85
C GLN A 283 -2.20 25.07 7.86
N THR A 284 -3.03 25.13 8.90
CA THR A 284 -4.18 26.07 8.97
C THR A 284 -4.09 27.08 10.11
N SER A 285 -2.97 27.12 10.81
CA SER A 285 -2.65 28.17 11.79
C SER A 285 -1.15 28.48 11.81
N GLY A 286 -0.70 29.32 12.74
CA GLY A 286 0.72 29.55 12.98
C GLY A 286 1.48 28.37 13.60
N ASP A 287 0.77 27.40 14.19
CA ASP A 287 1.34 26.19 14.78
C ASP A 287 1.51 25.09 13.72
N ILE A 288 2.67 24.44 13.69
CA ILE A 288 3.01 23.39 12.72
C ILE A 288 2.25 22.09 12.97
N ASP A 289 1.78 21.88 14.20
CA ASP A 289 0.98 20.70 14.57
C ASP A 289 -0.50 20.87 14.20
N GLN A 290 -0.92 22.09 13.83
CA GLN A 290 -2.29 22.43 13.47
C GLN A 290 -2.52 22.27 11.97
N VAL A 291 -2.66 21.00 11.59
CA VAL A 291 -2.77 20.56 10.21
C VAL A 291 -4.21 20.14 9.89
N GLY A 292 -4.72 20.65 8.77
CA GLY A 292 -5.98 20.26 8.17
C GLY A 292 -5.78 19.40 6.91
N LEU A 293 -6.88 19.18 6.19
CA LEU A 293 -6.92 18.39 4.95
C LEU A 293 -7.48 19.23 3.81
N ALA A 294 -6.85 19.18 2.64
CA ALA A 294 -7.29 19.91 1.46
C ALA A 294 -7.42 19.00 0.23
N PHE A 295 -8.42 19.33 -0.58
CA PHE A 295 -8.69 18.69 -1.87
C PHE A 295 -8.41 19.67 -2.99
N TYR A 296 -7.48 19.29 -3.87
CA TYR A 296 -7.07 20.06 -5.02
C TYR A 296 -7.66 19.46 -6.29
N VAL A 297 -8.16 20.32 -7.17
CA VAL A 297 -8.75 19.93 -8.45
C VAL A 297 -8.23 20.80 -9.58
N HIS A 298 -8.22 20.26 -10.78
CA HIS A 298 -7.95 21.01 -11.99
C HIS A 298 -9.27 21.54 -12.60
N SER A 299 -9.68 22.74 -12.22
CA SER A 299 -10.95 23.36 -12.64
C SER A 299 -10.91 24.01 -14.04
N SER A 300 -9.72 24.23 -14.59
CA SER A 300 -9.53 24.91 -15.86
C SER A 300 -9.72 23.99 -17.07
N ALA A 301 -10.21 24.55 -18.19
CA ALA A 301 -10.17 23.87 -19.49
C ALA A 301 -8.77 23.83 -20.10
N ILE A 302 -7.82 24.61 -19.58
CA ILE A 302 -6.43 24.71 -20.05
C ILE A 302 -5.57 23.66 -19.35
N ASN A 303 -4.94 22.77 -20.09
CA ASN A 303 -4.22 21.59 -19.58
C ASN A 303 -2.97 21.87 -18.72
N LEU A 304 -2.41 23.07 -18.79
CA LEU A 304 -1.23 23.50 -18.03
C LEU A 304 -1.59 24.44 -16.87
N SER A 305 -2.87 24.64 -16.59
CA SER A 305 -3.28 25.41 -15.42
C SER A 305 -2.93 24.67 -14.13
N ASN A 306 -2.63 25.44 -13.09
CA ASN A 306 -2.45 24.91 -11.76
C ASN A 306 -3.76 24.30 -11.25
N MET A 307 -3.64 23.32 -10.36
CA MET A 307 -4.77 22.90 -9.54
C MET A 307 -5.13 24.04 -8.58
N VAL A 308 -6.40 24.09 -8.21
CA VAL A 308 -6.94 25.00 -7.20
C VAL A 308 -7.47 24.19 -6.03
N GLU A 309 -7.44 24.77 -4.85
CA GLU A 309 -8.08 24.19 -3.68
C GLU A 309 -9.60 24.36 -3.80
N ALA A 310 -10.33 23.26 -3.82
CA ALA A 310 -11.79 23.27 -3.90
C ALA A 310 -12.45 23.08 -2.54
N VAL A 311 -11.84 22.28 -1.67
CA VAL A 311 -12.37 21.94 -0.35
C VAL A 311 -11.24 21.92 0.67
N ARG A 312 -11.51 22.45 1.86
CA ARG A 312 -10.62 22.39 3.03
C ARG A 312 -11.37 21.96 4.28
N ILE A 313 -10.74 21.13 5.09
CA ILE A 313 -11.08 20.94 6.51
C ILE A 313 -9.93 21.53 7.33
N THR A 314 -10.21 22.50 8.19
CA THR A 314 -9.17 23.10 9.05
C THR A 314 -8.84 22.23 10.26
N HIS A 315 -7.76 22.55 10.98
CA HIS A 315 -7.44 21.92 12.27
C HIS A 315 -8.56 22.07 13.32
N GLU A 316 -9.42 23.09 13.19
CA GLU A 316 -10.60 23.30 14.05
C GLU A 316 -11.83 22.49 13.59
N GLY A 317 -11.73 21.79 12.46
CA GLY A 317 -12.82 20.99 11.89
C GLY A 317 -13.80 21.76 11.00
N TYR A 318 -13.46 22.98 10.56
CA TYR A 318 -14.33 23.77 9.68
C TYR A 318 -14.17 23.33 8.23
N LEU A 319 -15.29 23.07 7.56
CA LEU A 319 -15.39 22.71 6.15
C LEU A 319 -15.58 23.96 5.30
N GLY A 320 -14.56 24.32 4.54
CA GLY A 320 -14.62 25.36 3.50
C GLY A 320 -14.83 24.76 2.12
N ILE A 321 -15.79 25.28 1.35
CA ILE A 321 -15.99 24.97 -0.08
C ILE A 321 -15.77 26.25 -0.88
N ASN A 322 -14.78 26.21 -1.79
CA ASN A 322 -14.22 27.41 -2.44
C ASN A 322 -13.77 28.50 -1.44
N ASN A 323 -13.52 28.12 -0.19
CA ASN A 323 -13.05 29.00 0.87
C ASN A 323 -11.90 28.32 1.61
N THR A 324 -10.74 28.98 1.63
CA THR A 324 -9.53 28.47 2.31
C THR A 324 -9.42 28.96 3.76
N SER A 325 -10.29 29.87 4.20
CA SER A 325 -10.35 30.40 5.56
C SER A 325 -11.81 30.45 6.01
N PRO A 326 -12.45 29.29 6.25
CA PRO A 326 -13.84 29.23 6.68
C PRO A 326 -14.02 29.87 8.07
N ASP A 327 -15.03 30.73 8.21
CA ASP A 327 -15.37 31.40 9.48
C ASP A 327 -16.49 30.67 10.25
N ALA A 328 -17.01 29.57 9.70
CA ALA A 328 -18.07 28.73 10.27
C ALA A 328 -17.80 27.24 10.01
N THR A 329 -18.47 26.36 10.75
CA THR A 329 -18.35 24.89 10.59
C THR A 329 -18.55 24.43 9.15
N LEU A 330 -19.46 25.07 8.42
CA LEU A 330 -19.59 24.95 6.97
C LEU A 330 -19.63 26.36 6.38
N ASP A 331 -18.65 26.69 5.55
CA ASP A 331 -18.55 27.98 4.88
C ASP A 331 -18.39 27.76 3.37
N VAL A 332 -19.39 28.22 2.61
CA VAL A 332 -19.46 28.06 1.17
C VAL A 332 -19.38 29.43 0.52
N VAL A 333 -18.30 29.69 -0.21
CA VAL A 333 -18.20 30.86 -1.08
C VAL A 333 -18.75 30.50 -2.46
N GLY A 334 -20.00 30.88 -2.70
CA GLY A 334 -20.71 30.59 -3.95
C GLY A 334 -22.20 30.40 -3.74
N THR A 335 -22.79 29.46 -4.50
CA THR A 335 -24.20 29.08 -4.38
C THR A 335 -24.35 27.81 -3.56
N LEU A 336 -25.40 27.74 -2.72
CA LEU A 336 -25.82 26.52 -2.03
C LEU A 336 -27.07 25.96 -2.69
N GLN A 337 -27.06 24.66 -3.01
CA GLN A 337 -28.23 23.92 -3.46
C GLN A 337 -28.56 22.84 -2.43
N PHE A 338 -29.73 22.97 -1.79
CA PHE A 338 -30.27 21.99 -0.85
C PHE A 338 -31.52 21.37 -1.47
N VAL A 339 -31.56 20.04 -1.59
CA VAL A 339 -32.66 19.31 -2.21
C VAL A 339 -33.23 18.29 -1.21
N ASP A 340 -34.41 18.58 -0.67
CA ASP A 340 -35.23 17.71 0.18
C ASP A 340 -36.49 17.17 -0.53
N GLY A 341 -36.78 17.63 -1.76
CA GLY A 341 -37.96 17.25 -2.56
C GLY A 341 -39.19 18.16 -2.36
N ASN A 342 -39.13 19.13 -1.45
CA ASN A 342 -40.16 20.15 -1.23
C ASN A 342 -39.83 21.47 -1.93
N GLU A 343 -38.78 21.53 -2.78
CA GLU A 343 -38.39 22.74 -3.48
C GLU A 343 -39.53 23.22 -4.38
N ALA A 344 -39.89 24.50 -4.25
CA ALA A 344 -40.74 25.17 -5.23
C ALA A 344 -40.35 26.65 -5.36
N ALA A 345 -40.76 27.27 -6.46
CA ALA A 345 -40.52 28.69 -6.66
C ALA A 345 -41.13 29.50 -5.49
N SER A 346 -40.37 30.46 -4.98
CA SER A 346 -40.73 31.31 -3.83
C SER A 346 -40.80 30.60 -2.47
N TYR A 347 -40.40 29.33 -2.38
CA TYR A 347 -40.28 28.68 -1.07
C TYR A 347 -39.06 29.23 -0.33
N VAL A 348 -39.13 29.20 0.99
CA VAL A 348 -38.04 29.61 1.87
C VAL A 348 -37.53 28.41 2.64
N LEU A 349 -36.27 28.45 3.01
CA LEU A 349 -35.70 27.44 3.89
C LEU A 349 -36.14 27.74 5.33
N ALA A 350 -36.88 26.82 5.93
CA ALA A 350 -37.29 26.87 7.33
C ALA A 350 -36.59 25.76 8.12
N SER A 351 -36.42 25.97 9.42
CA SER A 351 -35.86 24.96 10.33
C SER A 351 -36.96 24.37 11.20
N ASP A 352 -36.90 23.06 11.43
CA ASP A 352 -37.65 22.42 12.51
C ASP A 352 -36.99 22.66 13.89
N ALA A 353 -37.57 22.10 14.95
CA ALA A 353 -37.06 22.20 16.32
C ALA A 353 -35.72 21.47 16.56
N ASN A 354 -35.32 20.57 15.66
CA ASN A 354 -34.06 19.84 15.71
C ASN A 354 -32.96 20.50 14.87
N GLY A 355 -33.27 21.58 14.13
CA GLY A 355 -32.34 22.23 13.23
C GLY A 355 -32.34 21.67 11.80
N ASN A 356 -33.26 20.77 11.45
CA ASN A 356 -33.34 20.26 10.08
C ASN A 356 -33.98 21.31 9.18
N ALA A 357 -33.29 21.62 8.09
CA ALA A 357 -33.78 22.55 7.09
C ALA A 357 -34.79 21.87 6.15
N THR A 358 -35.86 22.57 5.77
CA THR A 358 -36.80 22.12 4.75
C THR A 358 -37.36 23.29 3.94
N TRP A 359 -37.63 23.07 2.66
CA TRP A 359 -38.30 24.07 1.83
C TRP A 359 -39.78 24.16 2.20
N THR A 360 -40.20 25.34 2.63
CA THR A 360 -41.55 25.59 3.15
C THR A 360 -42.23 26.72 2.39
N ASP A 361 -43.52 26.55 2.09
CA ASP A 361 -44.36 27.63 1.58
C ASP A 361 -44.44 28.75 2.63
N PRO A 362 -43.96 29.97 2.33
CA PRO A 362 -44.01 31.08 3.27
C PRO A 362 -45.42 31.39 3.80
N SER A 363 -46.47 31.04 3.04
CA SER A 363 -47.86 31.23 3.46
C SER A 363 -48.25 30.42 4.69
N THR A 364 -47.51 29.33 4.97
CA THR A 364 -47.71 28.47 6.14
C THR A 364 -46.95 28.95 7.37
N LEU A 365 -45.96 29.84 7.20
CA LEU A 365 -45.13 30.35 8.30
C LEU A 365 -45.81 31.48 9.07
N VAL A 366 -46.75 32.21 8.45
CA VAL A 366 -47.49 33.32 9.06
C VAL A 366 -48.92 33.36 8.52
N SER A 367 -49.89 32.76 9.22
CA SER A 367 -51.31 32.92 8.90
C SER A 367 -52.01 33.86 9.88
N LYS A 368 -51.85 35.17 9.67
CA LYS A 368 -52.59 36.19 10.44
C LYS A 368 -54.09 36.09 10.14
N SER A 369 -54.90 36.25 11.18
CA SER A 369 -56.37 36.30 11.06
C SER A 369 -56.82 37.45 10.17
N VAL A 370 -57.70 37.15 9.22
CA VAL A 370 -58.39 38.14 8.36
C VAL A 370 -59.82 37.66 8.17
N VAL A 371 -60.77 38.41 8.74
CA VAL A 371 -62.20 38.10 8.70
C VAL A 371 -62.98 39.33 8.23
N GLN A 372 -63.95 39.09 7.35
CA GLN A 372 -65.03 39.99 6.99
C GLN A 372 -66.34 39.20 6.96
N ALA A 373 -67.33 39.66 7.72
CA ALA A 373 -68.68 39.09 7.78
C ALA A 373 -69.77 40.16 7.56
N ASP A 374 -70.84 39.75 6.88
CA ASP A 374 -71.96 40.57 6.44
C ASP A 374 -73.29 39.98 6.93
N LEU A 375 -74.36 40.78 6.84
CA LEU A 375 -75.74 40.40 7.16
C LEU A 375 -76.48 40.00 5.87
N SER A 376 -77.14 38.85 5.84
CA SER A 376 -77.83 38.31 4.67
C SER A 376 -79.25 38.87 4.46
N ALA A 377 -79.86 39.45 5.49
CA ALA A 377 -81.21 40.00 5.44
C ALA A 377 -81.41 41.14 6.45
N THR A 378 -82.28 42.11 6.15
CA THR A 378 -82.53 43.25 7.06
C THR A 378 -83.00 42.75 8.44
N GLN A 379 -82.32 43.20 9.50
CA GLN A 379 -82.58 42.76 10.88
C GLN A 379 -83.37 43.83 11.66
N SER A 380 -84.43 43.43 12.35
CA SER A 380 -85.19 44.34 13.22
C SER A 380 -84.49 44.56 14.57
N ILE A 381 -84.54 45.80 15.07
CA ILE A 381 -84.06 46.21 16.39
C ILE A 381 -85.28 46.59 17.25
N ALA A 382 -85.40 46.00 18.43
CA ALA A 382 -86.44 46.34 19.40
C ALA A 382 -86.02 47.55 20.27
N ALA A 383 -86.99 48.39 20.64
CA ALA A 383 -86.74 49.52 21.54
C ALA A 383 -86.26 49.05 22.92
N SER A 384 -85.31 49.77 23.49
CA SER A 384 -84.76 49.57 24.84
C SER A 384 -84.27 48.14 25.13
N THR A 385 -83.80 47.43 24.10
CA THR A 385 -83.34 46.03 24.20
C THR A 385 -81.99 45.87 23.51
N MET A 386 -81.04 45.20 24.17
CA MET A 386 -79.79 44.78 23.52
C MET A 386 -80.07 43.71 22.48
N THR A 387 -79.73 43.99 21.22
CA THR A 387 -79.93 43.09 20.09
C THR A 387 -78.57 42.65 19.56
N LYS A 388 -78.30 41.34 19.52
CA LYS A 388 -77.10 40.79 18.85
C LYS A 388 -77.26 41.02 17.34
N ILE A 389 -76.23 41.53 16.68
CA ILE A 389 -76.24 41.72 15.24
C ILE A 389 -75.93 40.38 14.55
N VAL A 390 -76.74 40.01 13.57
CA VAL A 390 -76.68 38.71 12.91
C VAL A 390 -75.79 38.82 11.67
N PHE A 391 -74.47 38.69 11.81
CA PHE A 391 -73.61 38.52 10.65
C PHE A 391 -73.60 37.03 10.27
N ASP A 392 -74.47 36.61 9.35
CA ASP A 392 -74.68 35.21 8.97
C ASP A 392 -74.04 34.84 7.61
N GLN A 393 -73.31 35.77 7.00
CA GLN A 393 -72.56 35.57 5.77
C GLN A 393 -71.09 35.93 5.96
N THR A 394 -70.16 35.07 5.57
CA THR A 394 -68.73 35.41 5.51
C THR A 394 -68.32 35.80 4.09
N VAL A 395 -67.52 36.87 3.95
CA VAL A 395 -66.96 37.33 2.69
C VAL A 395 -65.50 36.89 2.57
N THR A 396 -64.74 37.05 3.65
CA THR A 396 -63.35 36.57 3.77
C THR A 396 -63.18 35.99 5.16
N ASP A 397 -62.60 34.81 5.26
CA ASP A 397 -62.26 34.19 6.54
C ASP A 397 -61.05 33.27 6.34
N ARG A 398 -59.85 33.84 6.49
CA ARG A 398 -58.60 33.15 6.13
C ARG A 398 -58.32 31.92 6.98
N ASN A 399 -58.73 31.94 8.25
CA ASN A 399 -58.42 30.91 9.23
C ASN A 399 -59.68 30.18 9.74
N SER A 400 -60.84 30.38 9.10
CA SER A 400 -62.14 29.79 9.53
C SER A 400 -62.52 30.16 10.97
N GLU A 401 -62.33 31.43 11.31
CA GLU A 401 -62.50 32.00 12.66
C GLU A 401 -63.88 32.61 12.88
N PHE A 402 -64.71 32.79 11.84
CA PHE A 402 -66.03 33.37 11.97
C PHE A 402 -67.15 32.33 11.96
N ASP A 403 -67.85 32.21 13.08
CA ASP A 403 -68.96 31.30 13.29
C ASP A 403 -70.29 32.00 12.93
N THR A 404 -70.76 31.80 11.69
CA THR A 404 -72.03 32.35 11.18
C THR A 404 -73.28 31.78 11.87
N THR A 405 -73.16 30.62 12.52
CA THR A 405 -74.29 30.03 13.27
C THR A 405 -74.52 30.80 14.57
N ASN A 406 -73.43 31.15 15.27
CA ASN A 406 -73.51 31.89 16.53
C ASN A 406 -73.31 33.41 16.37
N ASN A 407 -72.97 33.88 15.16
CA ASN A 407 -72.72 35.28 14.80
C ASN A 407 -71.57 35.89 15.62
N ARG A 408 -70.42 35.19 15.63
CA ARG A 408 -69.25 35.57 16.43
C ARG A 408 -67.94 35.25 15.72
N PHE A 409 -66.93 36.06 16.00
CA PHE A 409 -65.55 35.74 15.72
C PHE A 409 -64.94 34.94 16.89
N VAL A 410 -64.12 33.93 16.63
CA VAL A 410 -63.37 33.16 17.61
C VAL A 410 -61.89 33.19 17.22
N ALA A 411 -61.04 33.75 18.07
CA ALA A 411 -59.61 33.85 17.80
C ALA A 411 -58.94 32.46 17.84
N ASN A 412 -58.25 32.06 16.78
CA ASN A 412 -57.49 30.80 16.78
C ASN A 412 -56.11 30.92 17.47
N ALA A 413 -55.56 32.12 17.52
CA ALA A 413 -54.27 32.42 18.12
C ALA A 413 -54.39 33.56 19.12
N ALA A 414 -53.44 33.65 20.06
CA ALA A 414 -53.32 34.82 20.91
C ALA A 414 -52.68 35.97 20.12
N GLY A 415 -53.11 37.20 20.37
CA GLY A 415 -52.51 38.38 19.76
C GLY A 415 -53.38 39.64 19.87
N PHE A 416 -52.91 40.70 19.22
CA PHE A 416 -53.66 41.94 19.03
C PHE A 416 -54.48 41.89 17.76
N TYR A 417 -55.75 42.23 17.90
CA TYR A 417 -56.72 42.24 16.81
C TYR A 417 -57.23 43.66 16.61
N HIS A 418 -57.19 44.17 15.38
CA HIS A 418 -57.92 45.37 14.98
C HIS A 418 -59.33 44.97 14.54
N ILE A 419 -60.32 45.50 15.25
CA ILE A 419 -61.73 45.18 15.06
C ILE A 419 -62.44 46.41 14.55
N THR A 420 -63.13 46.28 13.43
CA THR A 420 -64.00 47.34 12.89
C THR A 420 -65.36 46.77 12.55
N ALA A 421 -66.42 47.48 12.88
CA ALA A 421 -67.75 47.14 12.38
C ALA A 421 -68.47 48.40 11.93
N THR A 422 -69.14 48.31 10.79
CA THR A 422 -70.05 49.35 10.28
C THR A 422 -71.45 48.77 10.26
N VAL A 423 -72.46 49.56 10.62
CA VAL A 423 -73.85 49.10 10.71
C VAL A 423 -74.75 50.23 10.22
N ARG A 424 -75.50 50.00 9.14
CA ARG A 424 -76.45 50.99 8.63
C ARG A 424 -77.82 50.81 9.26
N VAL A 425 -78.28 51.82 9.98
CA VAL A 425 -79.51 51.78 10.78
C VAL A 425 -80.56 52.75 10.23
N SER A 426 -81.75 52.24 9.95
CA SER A 426 -82.94 52.99 9.51
C SER A 426 -83.98 53.09 10.64
N GLY A 427 -84.13 54.29 11.20
CA GLY A 427 -85.03 54.57 12.31
C GLY A 427 -84.67 55.84 13.05
N SER A 428 -85.65 56.42 13.75
CA SER A 428 -85.46 57.59 14.63
C SER A 428 -85.09 57.14 16.05
N GLY A 429 -84.24 57.90 16.74
CA GLY A 429 -83.76 57.58 18.10
C GLY A 429 -82.26 57.44 18.20
N THR A 430 -81.78 57.07 19.40
CA THR A 430 -80.37 56.90 19.70
C THR A 430 -79.96 55.44 19.56
N TYR A 431 -78.91 55.14 18.79
CA TYR A 431 -78.39 53.79 18.60
C TYR A 431 -76.91 53.71 18.90
N THR A 432 -76.50 52.71 19.69
CA THR A 432 -75.12 52.51 20.13
C THR A 432 -74.65 51.10 19.81
N LEU A 433 -73.47 50.98 19.21
CA LEU A 433 -72.79 49.70 18.98
C LEU A 433 -71.94 49.30 20.17
N TYR A 434 -71.88 47.99 20.42
CA TYR A 434 -71.07 47.40 21.45
C TYR A 434 -70.38 46.14 20.94
N ILE A 435 -69.16 45.92 21.41
CA ILE A 435 -68.46 44.65 21.28
C ILE A 435 -68.55 43.94 22.63
N SER A 436 -68.95 42.67 22.61
CA SER A 436 -68.89 41.77 23.76
C SER A 436 -67.77 40.77 23.53
N LYS A 437 -66.89 40.65 24.53
CA LYS A 437 -65.83 39.64 24.60
C LYS A 437 -66.25 38.54 25.56
N ASN A 438 -66.22 37.28 25.12
CA ASN A 438 -66.50 36.11 25.95
C ASN A 438 -67.83 36.15 26.72
N GLY A 439 -68.85 36.79 26.16
CA GLY A 439 -70.16 36.93 26.80
C GLY A 439 -70.20 37.92 27.96
N ALA A 440 -69.11 38.66 28.21
CA ALA A 440 -69.11 39.77 29.15
C ALA A 440 -70.15 40.82 28.71
N PRO A 441 -70.80 41.52 29.66
CA PRO A 441 -71.76 42.56 29.33
C PRO A 441 -71.11 43.58 28.38
N PRO A 442 -71.79 44.01 27.30
CA PRO A 442 -71.19 44.84 26.27
C PRO A 442 -70.74 46.17 26.89
N SER A 443 -69.43 46.38 27.04
CA SER A 443 -68.86 47.37 27.98
C SER A 443 -68.07 48.51 27.32
N ASN A 444 -67.85 48.49 26.02
CA ASN A 444 -67.09 49.53 25.31
C ASN A 444 -68.02 50.32 24.37
N THR A 445 -68.30 51.58 24.72
CA THR A 445 -68.93 52.56 23.81
C THR A 445 -67.85 53.08 22.85
N ILE A 446 -68.19 53.31 21.58
CA ILE A 446 -67.93 54.55 20.81
C ILE A 446 -68.50 54.33 19.39
N ALA A 447 -69.81 54.54 19.26
CA ALA A 447 -70.43 55.26 18.15
C ALA A 447 -71.93 55.39 18.38
N ILE A 448 -72.42 56.63 18.31
CA ILE A 448 -73.79 57.01 18.65
C ILE A 448 -74.40 57.66 17.41
N LYS A 449 -75.49 57.09 16.89
CA LYS A 449 -76.44 57.86 16.08
C LYS A 449 -77.42 58.51 17.05
N ASP A 450 -77.62 59.82 16.98
CA ASP A 450 -78.75 60.51 17.61
C ASP A 450 -79.47 61.32 16.54
N SER A 451 -80.63 60.85 16.09
CA SER A 451 -81.41 61.55 15.05
C SER A 451 -82.91 61.48 15.30
N ASN A 452 -83.56 62.63 15.21
CA ASN A 452 -85.03 62.75 15.25
C ASN A 452 -85.70 62.48 13.90
N LEU A 453 -84.93 62.14 12.86
CA LEU A 453 -85.41 61.84 11.50
C LEU A 453 -85.36 60.33 11.25
N SER A 454 -86.29 59.81 10.45
CA SER A 454 -86.34 58.39 10.06
C SER A 454 -85.35 58.03 8.94
N GLU A 455 -84.23 58.74 8.83
CA GLU A 455 -83.22 58.53 7.78
C GLU A 455 -82.24 57.41 8.13
N SER A 456 -81.70 56.74 7.11
CA SER A 456 -80.68 55.70 7.27
C SER A 456 -79.30 56.31 7.47
N SER A 457 -78.59 55.95 8.54
CA SER A 457 -77.20 56.36 8.76
C SER A 457 -76.31 55.17 9.10
N THR A 458 -75.02 55.28 8.82
CA THR A 458 -74.03 54.26 9.20
C THR A 458 -73.38 54.63 10.52
N ILE A 459 -73.30 53.66 11.42
CA ILE A 459 -72.64 53.75 12.73
C ILE A 459 -71.42 52.84 12.66
N SER A 460 -70.29 53.24 13.25
CA SER A 460 -69.04 52.48 13.10
C SER A 460 -68.26 52.40 14.40
N ILE A 461 -67.78 51.21 14.75
CA ILE A 461 -66.83 50.99 15.84
C ILE A 461 -65.48 50.59 15.27
N SER A 462 -64.40 51.05 15.90
CA SER A 462 -63.02 50.68 15.59
C SER A 462 -62.24 50.61 16.90
N THR A 463 -61.68 49.45 17.22
CA THR A 463 -60.91 49.23 18.45
C THR A 463 -59.81 48.22 18.20
N VAL A 464 -58.82 48.19 19.09
CA VAL A 464 -57.81 47.13 19.16
C VAL A 464 -58.02 46.39 20.46
N GLU A 465 -58.16 45.07 20.39
CA GLU A 465 -58.33 44.22 21.56
C GLU A 465 -57.26 43.13 21.55
N GLU A 466 -56.73 42.83 22.74
CA GLU A 466 -55.88 41.66 22.97
C GLU A 466 -56.79 40.45 23.21
N LEU A 467 -56.64 39.42 22.39
CA LEU A 467 -57.41 38.18 22.47
C LEU A 467 -56.48 37.01 22.77
N ALA A 468 -56.88 36.13 23.67
CA ALA A 468 -56.29 34.81 23.80
C ALA A 468 -56.91 33.85 22.78
N ALA A 469 -56.23 32.73 22.49
CA ALA A 469 -56.83 31.67 21.70
C ALA A 469 -58.15 31.20 22.34
N SER A 470 -59.18 31.00 21.52
CA SER A 470 -60.57 30.72 21.89
C SER A 470 -61.38 31.89 22.49
N ASP A 471 -60.80 33.07 22.68
CA ASP A 471 -61.60 34.26 22.98
C ASP A 471 -62.53 34.54 21.78
N TYR A 472 -63.78 34.95 22.07
CA TYR A 472 -64.74 35.27 21.03
C TYR A 472 -65.32 36.68 21.17
N LEU A 473 -65.61 37.29 20.02
CA LEU A 473 -66.20 38.62 19.91
C LEU A 473 -67.57 38.55 19.24
N GLU A 474 -68.52 39.26 19.82
CA GLU A 474 -69.88 39.42 19.31
C GLU A 474 -70.25 40.90 19.24
N LEU A 475 -70.99 41.29 18.20
CA LEU A 475 -71.45 42.67 18.05
C LEU A 475 -72.91 42.80 18.47
N TYR A 476 -73.19 43.83 19.26
CA TYR A 476 -74.54 44.15 19.74
C TYR A 476 -74.89 45.60 19.43
N ILE A 477 -76.19 45.87 19.32
CA ILE A 477 -76.75 47.21 19.20
C ILE A 477 -77.84 47.44 20.25
N PHE A 478 -77.83 48.63 20.84
CA PHE A 478 -78.92 49.14 21.67
C PHE A 478 -79.60 50.31 20.96
N GLY A 479 -80.93 50.31 20.90
CA GLY A 479 -81.71 51.42 20.38
C GLY A 479 -82.71 51.95 21.40
N THR A 480 -82.90 53.26 21.51
CA THR A 480 -83.97 53.85 22.35
C THR A 480 -85.37 53.69 21.74
N SER A 481 -85.43 53.32 20.46
CA SER A 481 -86.64 53.17 19.65
C SER A 481 -86.50 51.95 18.74
N THR A 482 -87.59 51.52 18.11
CA THR A 482 -87.56 50.45 17.10
C THR A 482 -86.93 50.94 15.79
N ALA A 483 -86.06 50.13 15.20
CA ALA A 483 -85.40 50.40 13.91
C ALA A 483 -85.10 49.10 13.15
N SER A 484 -84.45 49.22 12.00
CA SER A 484 -83.84 48.10 11.29
C SER A 484 -82.39 48.35 10.94
N ILE A 485 -81.59 47.29 10.97
CA ILE A 485 -80.26 47.22 10.36
C ILE A 485 -80.45 46.83 8.91
N ASN A 486 -80.02 47.70 8.00
CA ASN A 486 -80.11 47.46 6.58
C ASN A 486 -79.14 46.37 6.15
N GLN A 487 -79.64 45.42 5.37
CA GLN A 487 -78.80 44.55 4.57
C GLN A 487 -78.07 45.39 3.52
N SER A 488 -76.76 45.55 3.68
CA SER A 488 -75.92 46.25 2.72
C SER A 488 -74.49 45.78 2.89
N SER A 489 -73.98 45.08 1.87
CA SER A 489 -72.62 44.54 1.85
C SER A 489 -71.53 45.60 1.96
N ASP A 490 -71.84 46.88 1.76
CA ASP A 490 -70.85 47.97 1.79
C ASP A 490 -70.95 48.84 3.04
N LEU A 491 -72.05 48.71 3.80
CA LEU A 491 -72.41 49.65 4.88
C LEU A 491 -72.77 48.95 6.20
N THR A 492 -72.95 47.62 6.16
CA THR A 492 -73.17 46.76 7.32
C THR A 492 -72.19 45.58 7.25
N GLN A 493 -71.04 45.71 7.90
CA GLN A 493 -69.94 44.74 7.86
C GLN A 493 -69.27 44.60 9.22
N PHE A 494 -68.65 43.45 9.47
CA PHE A 494 -67.79 43.19 10.63
C PHE A 494 -66.44 42.65 10.16
N ASN A 495 -65.37 43.45 10.32
CA ASN A 495 -64.02 43.12 9.88
C ASN A 495 -63.06 43.00 11.07
N ILE A 496 -62.22 41.97 11.04
CA ILE A 496 -61.23 41.69 12.07
C ILE A 496 -59.91 41.30 11.42
N PHE A 497 -58.82 41.92 11.86
CA PHE A 497 -57.47 41.65 11.38
C PHE A 497 -56.54 41.41 12.57
N GLN A 498 -55.76 40.33 12.57
CA GLN A 498 -54.64 40.20 13.51
C GLN A 498 -53.49 41.09 13.06
N ILE A 499 -52.98 41.92 13.97
CA ILE A 499 -52.03 43.00 13.64
C ILE A 499 -50.59 42.75 14.12
N ASP A 500 -50.37 41.80 15.03
CA ASP A 500 -49.05 41.42 15.53
C ASP A 500 -48.45 40.20 14.81
#